data_AF-Q075B0-F1
#
_entry.id   AF-Q075B0-F1
#
_cell.length_a   1.000
_cell.length_b   1.000
_cell.length_c   1.000
_cell.angle_alpha   90.00
_cell.angle_beta   90.00
_cell.angle_gamma   90.00
#
_symmetry.space_group_name_H-M   'P 1'
#
loop_
_entity.id
_entity.type
_entity.pdbx_description
1 polymer ?
#
loop_
_entity_poly.entity_id
_entity_poly.type
_entity_poly.pdbx_seq_one_letter_code
_entity_poly.pdbx_strand_id
1 'polypeptide(L)'
;KNWLVIAVIIMCLCTEYYCQCSGGADCTSCTAECTGCGNCPNAITCTASENCVKALTCTESTNCNAATTCTNSKDCFEALTCTGSSNCYKATTCTNSTNCYKATTACTNSTGCPGR
;
A
#
# COMPACT_ATOMS: atom_id res chain seq x y z
N LYS A 1 -20.49 -25.80 -21.38
CA LYS A 1 -19.14 -26.43 -21.40
C LYS A 1 -18.06 -25.42 -21.80
N ASN A 2 -18.28 -24.67 -22.89
CA ASN A 2 -17.33 -23.65 -23.39
C ASN A 2 -17.16 -22.43 -22.47
N TRP A 3 -18.17 -22.07 -21.66
CA TRP A 3 -18.07 -20.97 -20.69
C TRP A 3 -17.03 -21.22 -19.60
N LEU A 4 -16.95 -22.45 -19.07
CA LEU A 4 -15.99 -22.82 -18.04
C LEU A 4 -14.56 -22.78 -18.57
N VAL A 5 -14.36 -23.13 -19.84
CA VAL A 5 -13.05 -23.07 -20.50
C VAL A 5 -12.62 -21.61 -20.70
N ILE A 6 -13.53 -20.72 -21.11
CA ILE A 6 -13.27 -19.29 -21.25
C ILE A 6 -12.93 -18.66 -19.89
N ALA A 7 -13.69 -19.00 -18.83
CA ALA A 7 -13.43 -18.50 -17.48
C ALA A 7 -12.09 -19.00 -16.92
N VAL A 8 -11.74 -20.27 -17.14
CA VAL A 8 -10.45 -20.84 -16.74
C VAL A 8 -9.31 -20.20 -17.53
N ILE A 9 -9.47 -19.91 -18.82
CA ILE A 9 -8.45 -19.23 -19.63
C ILE A 9 -8.27 -17.77 -19.22
N ILE A 10 -9.34 -17.02 -18.94
CA ILE A 10 -9.27 -15.64 -18.43
C ILE A 10 -8.62 -15.61 -17.05
N MET A 11 -8.96 -16.56 -16.18
CA MET A 11 -8.33 -16.73 -14.87
C MET A 11 -6.85 -17.14 -15.01
N CYS A 12 -6.49 -17.96 -15.99
CA CYS A 12 -5.11 -18.38 -16.27
C CYS A 12 -4.26 -17.25 -16.91
N LEU A 13 -4.86 -16.37 -17.71
CA LEU A 13 -4.17 -15.17 -18.21
C LEU A 13 -3.89 -14.15 -17.09
N CYS A 14 -4.72 -14.17 -16.04
CA CYS A 14 -4.49 -13.40 -14.82
C CYS A 14 -3.30 -13.97 -13.98
N THR A 15 -2.87 -15.22 -14.22
CA THR A 15 -1.74 -15.84 -13.49
C THR A 15 -0.36 -15.49 -14.04
N GLU A 16 -0.25 -14.87 -15.22
CA GLU A 16 1.07 -14.57 -15.82
C GLU A 16 1.42 -13.08 -15.92
N TYR A 17 0.47 -12.13 -15.81
CA TYR A 17 0.76 -10.76 -16.27
C TYR A 17 -0.01 -9.60 -15.58
N TYR A 18 -0.07 -9.55 -14.24
CA TYR A 18 -0.68 -8.44 -13.48
C TYR A 18 -2.22 -8.45 -13.50
N CYS A 19 -2.86 -9.16 -12.56
CA CYS A 19 -4.24 -8.84 -12.22
C CYS A 19 -4.27 -7.45 -11.55
N GLN A 20 -4.51 -6.41 -12.34
CA GLN A 20 -4.89 -5.11 -11.83
C GLN A 20 -6.35 -5.20 -11.37
N CYS A 21 -6.55 -5.15 -10.06
CA CYS A 21 -7.90 -5.09 -9.51
C CYS A 21 -8.30 -3.63 -9.33
N SER A 22 -9.37 -3.24 -9.98
CA SER A 22 -9.86 -1.87 -9.95
C SER A 22 -11.33 -1.81 -9.57
N GLY A 23 -11.66 -0.93 -8.63
CA GLY A 23 -13.04 -0.61 -8.26
C GLY A 23 -13.77 -1.73 -7.54
N GLY A 24 -14.17 -1.49 -6.29
CA GLY A 24 -15.02 -2.44 -5.56
C GLY A 24 -14.90 -2.31 -4.05
N ALA A 25 -15.78 -3.02 -3.34
CA ALA A 25 -15.70 -3.13 -1.89
C ALA A 25 -14.66 -4.18 -1.46
N ASP A 26 -14.48 -5.25 -2.23
CA ASP A 26 -13.60 -6.36 -1.87
C ASP A 26 -12.73 -6.83 -3.05
N CYS A 27 -11.42 -6.70 -2.86
CA CYS A 27 -10.36 -7.07 -3.79
C CYS A 27 -9.38 -8.06 -3.13
N THR A 28 -9.90 -8.94 -2.26
CA THR A 28 -9.08 -9.96 -1.57
C THR A 28 -8.34 -10.89 -2.52
N SER A 29 -8.86 -11.14 -3.73
CA SER A 29 -8.18 -11.95 -4.75
C SER A 29 -6.95 -11.29 -5.38
N CYS A 30 -6.71 -10.01 -5.08
CA CYS A 30 -5.75 -9.18 -5.80
C CYS A 30 -4.41 -9.23 -5.09
N THR A 31 -3.41 -9.73 -5.80
CA THR A 31 -2.08 -10.00 -5.23
C THR A 31 -1.02 -9.05 -5.76
N ALA A 32 -1.15 -8.53 -6.97
CA ALA A 32 -0.16 -7.61 -7.56
C ALA A 32 -0.51 -6.15 -7.24
N GLU A 33 -1.53 -5.62 -7.91
CA GLU A 33 -1.92 -4.21 -7.84
C GLU A 33 -3.41 -4.07 -7.50
N CYS A 34 -3.71 -3.16 -6.58
CA CYS A 34 -5.07 -2.88 -6.15
C CYS A 34 -5.35 -1.38 -6.16
N THR A 35 -6.31 -0.98 -7.00
CA THR A 35 -6.61 0.42 -7.28
C THR A 35 -8.07 0.74 -6.97
N GLY A 36 -8.33 1.75 -6.14
CA GLY A 36 -9.70 2.22 -5.91
C GLY A 36 -10.60 1.18 -5.25
N CYS A 37 -10.08 0.38 -4.31
CA CYS A 37 -10.84 -0.72 -3.70
C CYS A 37 -10.84 -0.67 -2.17
N GLY A 38 -11.97 -1.04 -1.57
CA GLY A 38 -12.19 -0.99 -0.12
C GLY A 38 -11.49 -2.09 0.68
N ASN A 39 -10.99 -3.14 0.04
CA ASN A 39 -10.28 -4.21 0.75
C ASN A 39 -9.23 -4.90 -0.12
N CYS A 40 -7.96 -4.57 0.08
CA CYS A 40 -6.82 -5.08 -0.67
C CYS A 40 -5.78 -5.81 0.21
N PRO A 41 -6.14 -6.84 0.99
CA PRO A 41 -5.27 -7.42 2.01
C PRO A 41 -4.06 -8.17 1.46
N ASN A 42 -4.09 -8.56 0.18
CA ASN A 42 -3.06 -9.38 -0.45
C ASN A 42 -2.22 -8.66 -1.51
N ALA A 43 -2.56 -7.41 -1.83
CA ALA A 43 -1.90 -6.66 -2.88
C ALA A 43 -0.48 -6.23 -2.47
N ILE A 44 0.48 -6.30 -3.38
CA ILE A 44 1.83 -5.77 -3.18
C ILE A 44 1.87 -4.25 -3.37
N THR A 45 1.05 -3.71 -4.28
CA THR A 45 0.93 -2.27 -4.51
C THR A 45 -0.52 -1.85 -4.34
N CYS A 46 -0.73 -0.78 -3.56
CA CYS A 46 -2.03 -0.16 -3.39
C CYS A 46 -2.04 1.29 -3.84
N THR A 47 -3.08 1.66 -4.60
CA THR A 47 -3.33 3.05 -5.02
C THR A 47 -4.78 3.42 -4.73
N ALA A 48 -5.03 4.48 -3.97
CA ALA A 48 -6.38 4.91 -3.61
C ALA A 48 -7.25 3.77 -3.02
N SER A 49 -6.67 2.93 -2.16
CA SER A 49 -7.29 1.70 -1.68
C SER A 49 -7.23 1.57 -0.16
N GLU A 50 -8.04 0.69 0.40
CA GLU A 50 -8.13 0.42 1.84
C GLU A 50 -7.71 -1.01 2.18
N ASN A 51 -7.35 -1.23 3.45
CA ASN A 51 -6.93 -2.53 3.99
C ASN A 51 -5.70 -3.13 3.28
N CYS A 52 -4.73 -2.28 2.95
CA CYS A 52 -3.50 -2.64 2.23
C CYS A 52 -2.42 -3.26 3.13
N VAL A 53 -2.82 -4.24 3.95
CA VAL A 53 -2.00 -4.72 5.08
C VAL A 53 -0.69 -5.38 4.68
N LYS A 54 -0.60 -5.96 3.47
CA LYS A 54 0.60 -6.60 2.92
C LYS A 54 1.30 -5.79 1.82
N ALA A 55 0.78 -4.61 1.48
CA ALA A 55 1.36 -3.80 0.42
C ALA A 55 2.78 -3.38 0.81
N LEU A 56 3.72 -3.46 -0.14
CA LEU A 56 5.07 -2.91 -0.02
C LEU A 56 5.10 -1.42 -0.38
N THR A 57 4.18 -1.00 -1.24
CA THR A 57 4.03 0.39 -1.67
C THR A 57 2.57 0.81 -1.56
N CYS A 58 2.35 1.92 -0.87
CA CYS A 58 1.04 2.54 -0.73
C CYS A 58 1.04 3.98 -1.25
N THR A 59 0.07 4.28 -2.10
CA THR A 59 -0.23 5.64 -2.56
C THR A 59 -1.68 5.96 -2.25
N GLU A 60 -1.93 7.05 -1.52
CA GLU A 60 -3.29 7.51 -1.16
C GLU A 60 -4.14 6.40 -0.51
N SER A 61 -3.51 5.54 0.30
CA SER A 61 -4.13 4.32 0.81
C SER A 61 -4.11 4.24 2.34
N THR A 62 -4.88 3.33 2.92
CA THR A 62 -4.99 3.13 4.38
C THR A 62 -4.64 1.71 4.81
N ASN A 63 -4.35 1.53 6.11
CA ASN A 63 -3.94 0.24 6.68
C ASN A 63 -2.68 -0.34 6.02
N CYS A 64 -1.71 0.51 5.69
CA CYS A 64 -0.46 0.18 4.99
C CYS A 64 0.62 -0.37 5.92
N ASN A 65 0.24 -1.32 6.77
CA ASN A 65 1.03 -1.75 7.93
C ASN A 65 2.43 -2.23 7.56
N ALA A 66 2.54 -3.00 6.47
CA ALA A 66 3.80 -3.58 6.00
C ALA A 66 4.49 -2.77 4.89
N ALA A 67 3.95 -1.60 4.52
CA ALA A 67 4.50 -0.82 3.41
C ALA A 67 5.90 -0.33 3.74
N THR A 68 6.83 -0.52 2.82
CA THR A 68 8.19 0.04 2.89
C THR A 68 8.22 1.49 2.42
N THR A 69 7.29 1.85 1.52
CA THR A 69 7.13 3.21 0.98
C THR A 69 5.68 3.63 1.08
N CYS A 70 5.46 4.79 1.69
CA CYS A 70 4.14 5.41 1.80
C CYS A 70 4.13 6.83 1.23
N THR A 71 3.15 7.08 0.37
CA THR A 71 2.85 8.40 -0.19
C THR A 71 1.40 8.73 0.10
N ASN A 72 1.14 9.85 0.77
CA ASN A 72 -0.20 10.31 1.16
C ASN A 72 -1.05 9.23 1.84
N SER A 73 -0.43 8.35 2.62
CA SER A 73 -1.05 7.13 3.14
C SER A 73 -1.10 7.11 4.67
N LYS A 74 -1.89 6.19 5.22
CA LYS A 74 -2.10 6.03 6.68
C LYS A 74 -1.64 4.66 7.15
N ASP A 75 -1.28 4.58 8.44
CA ASP A 75 -0.87 3.35 9.12
C ASP A 75 0.41 2.71 8.56
N CYS A 76 1.38 3.57 8.23
CA CYS A 76 2.65 3.20 7.61
C CYS A 76 3.71 2.75 8.63
N PHE A 77 3.35 1.79 9.48
CA PHE A 77 4.15 1.43 10.66
C PHE A 77 5.57 0.95 10.32
N GLU A 78 5.70 0.19 9.23
CA GLU A 78 6.95 -0.40 8.76
C GLU A 78 7.66 0.40 7.65
N ALA A 79 7.11 1.56 7.26
CA ALA A 79 7.68 2.34 6.17
C ALA A 79 9.08 2.83 6.51
N LEU A 80 10.00 2.73 5.54
CA LEU A 80 11.32 3.35 5.57
C LEU A 80 11.25 4.78 5.01
N THR A 81 10.35 5.01 4.06
CA THR A 81 10.11 6.31 3.44
C THR A 81 8.65 6.70 3.57
N CYS A 82 8.41 7.88 4.13
CA CYS A 82 7.09 8.48 4.24
C CYS A 82 7.05 9.88 3.63
N THR A 83 6.07 10.09 2.73
CA THR A 83 5.75 11.40 2.15
C THR A 83 4.27 11.68 2.38
N GLY A 84 3.93 12.79 3.04
CA GLY A 84 2.52 13.16 3.30
C GLY A 84 1.73 12.14 4.13
N SER A 85 2.42 11.28 4.89
CA SER A 85 1.84 10.07 5.48
C SER A 85 1.82 10.11 7.01
N SER A 86 1.07 9.22 7.65
CA SER A 86 1.01 9.13 9.12
C SER A 86 1.38 7.76 9.65
N ASN A 87 1.72 7.71 10.94
CA ASN A 87 2.13 6.50 11.66
C ASN A 87 3.45 5.90 11.15
N CYS A 88 4.39 6.76 10.76
CA CYS A 88 5.67 6.41 10.15
C CYS A 88 6.75 6.01 11.17
N TYR A 89 6.41 5.10 12.08
CA TYR A 89 7.21 4.81 13.28
C TYR A 89 8.62 4.32 12.98
N LYS A 90 8.82 3.64 11.84
CA LYS A 90 10.12 3.10 11.42
C LYS A 90 10.79 3.88 10.29
N ALA A 91 10.19 4.98 9.83
CA ALA A 91 10.72 5.72 8.69
C ALA A 91 12.04 6.37 9.01
N THR A 92 13.05 6.12 8.18
CA THR A 92 14.35 6.81 8.24
C THR A 92 14.29 8.15 7.48
N THR A 93 13.37 8.25 6.52
CA THR A 93 13.09 9.45 5.72
C THR A 93 11.62 9.85 5.84
N CYS A 94 11.38 11.07 6.34
CA CYS A 94 10.05 11.65 6.47
C CYS A 94 9.96 13.04 5.83
N THR A 95 8.94 13.23 5.00
CA THR A 95 8.57 14.53 4.43
C THR A 95 7.08 14.78 4.64
N ASN A 96 6.71 15.91 5.25
CA ASN A 96 5.31 16.28 5.55
C ASN A 96 4.53 15.14 6.26
N SER A 97 5.17 14.40 7.15
CA SER A 97 4.63 13.17 7.73
C SER A 97 4.58 13.22 9.25
N THR A 98 3.83 12.32 9.89
CA THR A 98 3.70 12.28 11.35
C THR A 98 4.16 10.96 11.95
N ASN A 99 4.56 11.04 13.23
CA ASN A 99 5.07 9.93 14.04
C ASN A 99 6.37 9.32 13.51
N CYS A 100 7.30 10.17 13.10
CA CYS A 100 8.57 9.81 12.46
C CYS A 100 9.69 9.49 13.46
N TYR A 101 9.43 8.60 14.42
CA TYR A 101 10.29 8.36 15.59
C TYR A 101 11.70 7.87 15.28
N LYS A 102 11.92 7.32 14.08
CA LYS A 102 13.22 6.78 13.62
C LYS A 102 13.80 7.54 12.43
N ALA A 103 13.36 8.77 12.18
CA ALA A 103 13.81 9.57 11.03
C ALA A 103 15.25 10.08 11.24
N THR A 104 16.24 9.22 11.01
CA THR A 104 17.67 9.51 11.17
C THR A 104 18.33 10.03 9.90
N THR A 105 17.73 9.78 8.72
CA THR A 105 18.28 10.23 7.42
C THR A 105 17.74 11.61 7.05
N ALA A 106 16.43 11.80 7.12
CA ALA A 106 15.80 13.09 6.86
C ALA A 106 14.45 13.23 7.57
N CYS A 107 14.21 14.41 8.14
CA CYS A 107 12.93 14.81 8.69
C CYS A 107 12.61 16.26 8.31
N THR A 108 11.71 16.40 7.34
CA THR A 108 11.31 17.70 6.79
C THR A 108 9.82 17.92 7.02
N ASN A 109 9.45 19.04 7.64
CA ASN A 109 8.07 19.41 7.96
C ASN A 109 7.26 18.25 8.59
N SER A 110 7.92 17.47 9.43
CA SER A 110 7.36 16.24 9.99
C SER A 110 7.40 16.28 11.52
N THR A 111 6.51 15.51 12.15
CA THR A 111 6.41 15.44 13.62
C THR A 111 6.93 14.12 14.18
N GLY A 112 7.36 14.14 15.44
CA GLY A 112 7.89 12.96 16.12
C GLY A 112 9.31 12.60 15.71
N CYS A 113 10.08 13.52 15.15
CA CYS A 113 11.44 13.22 14.70
C CYS A 113 12.43 13.17 15.87
N PRO A 114 13.41 12.26 15.83
CA PRO A 114 14.40 12.17 16.89
C PRO A 114 15.25 13.44 16.94
N GLY A 115 15.42 14.01 18.14
CA GLY A 115 16.27 15.18 18.37
C GLY A 115 15.69 16.53 17.95
N ARG A 116 14.38 16.62 17.69
CA ARG A 116 13.62 17.88 17.58
C ARG A 116 12.56 17.94 18.67
#